data_AF-A0A3L7U5S5-F1
#
_entry.id   AF-A0A3L7U5S5-F1
#
_cell.length_a   1.000
_cell.length_b   1.000
_cell.length_c   1.000
_cell.angle_alpha   90.00
_cell.angle_beta   90.00
_cell.angle_gamma   90.00
#
_symmetry.space_group_name_H-M   'P 1'
#
loop_
_entity.id
_entity.type
_entity.pdbx_description
1 polymer ?
#
loop_
_entity_poly.entity_id
_entity_poly.type
_entity_poly.pdbx_seq_one_letter_code
_entity_poly.pdbx_strand_id
1 'polypeptide(L)'
;MVVFSGAVALATDAPVETIRLWQGDAPGSLGAAEQDIPLVAWWPALNSKPPQEKTAAIVICPGGGYGGLADHEGSDYARWLNAQGVSAFVLRYRLGSKGYRHPVMLGDVSRAMRVVRSQHAQLGIDPKRVGVMGSSAGGHLALMVLTHGDDGNPSAVDPIDQQSSRADLGVLCYPVVSMVSPNAHIGSQKNLLGDAPSEELLRDLSGELAVNDQTPPTFVWHTVEDKGVKLEGVLNLAASLQKHNRPFELHVYEKGPHGIGLGVRPYDPTKLHPWTVECTRWLKERGFSKSTAQTPEPRP
;
A
#
# COMPACT_ATOMS: atom_id res chain seq x y z
N MET A 1 40.21 24.99 7.27
CA MET A 1 39.36 23.82 7.62
C MET A 1 37.93 24.21 7.25
N VAL A 2 37.47 23.81 6.05
CA VAL A 2 36.14 24.17 5.55
C VAL A 2 35.15 23.19 6.16
N VAL A 3 34.29 23.68 7.04
CA VAL A 3 33.17 22.91 7.60
C VAL A 3 32.06 22.91 6.56
N PHE A 4 31.86 21.78 5.89
CA PHE A 4 30.64 21.55 5.11
C PHE A 4 29.50 21.35 6.09
N SER A 5 28.68 22.39 6.28
CA SER A 5 27.37 22.25 6.91
C SER A 5 26.47 21.54 5.91
N GLY A 6 26.31 20.22 6.08
CA GLY A 6 25.34 19.44 5.32
C GLY A 6 23.94 19.89 5.71
N ALA A 7 23.26 20.62 4.83
CA ALA A 7 21.84 20.88 4.97
C ALA A 7 21.12 19.53 4.91
N VAL A 8 20.52 19.11 6.02
CA VAL A 8 19.53 18.03 6.03
C VAL A 8 18.34 18.58 5.27
N ALA A 9 18.17 18.18 4.01
CA ALA A 9 16.96 18.47 3.28
C ALA A 9 15.80 17.79 4.01
N LEU A 10 14.83 18.59 4.46
CA LEU A 10 13.60 18.09 5.07
C LEU A 10 12.77 17.38 3.98
N ALA A 11 12.11 16.29 4.35
CA ALA A 11 11.05 15.69 3.54
C ALA A 11 10.05 16.78 3.12
N THR A 12 9.61 16.77 1.86
CA THR A 12 8.58 17.70 1.40
C THR A 12 7.32 17.47 2.23
N ASP A 13 6.70 18.53 2.75
CA ASP A 13 5.50 18.40 3.62
C ASP A 13 4.19 18.11 2.85
N ALA A 14 4.25 18.11 1.51
CA ALA A 14 3.13 17.96 0.59
C ALA A 14 3.54 17.14 -0.65
N PRO A 15 2.59 16.53 -1.39
CA PRO A 15 2.88 15.91 -2.67
C PRO A 15 3.35 16.96 -3.69
N VAL A 16 4.19 16.54 -4.63
CA VAL A 16 4.68 17.41 -5.71
C VAL A 16 3.65 17.51 -6.84
N GLU A 17 2.86 16.45 -7.05
CA GLU A 17 1.85 16.39 -8.10
C GLU A 17 0.71 15.43 -7.73
N THR A 18 -0.48 15.65 -8.30
CA THR A 18 -1.56 14.65 -8.31
C THR A 18 -1.81 14.16 -9.72
N ILE A 19 -1.83 12.85 -9.92
CA ILE A 19 -1.96 12.20 -11.22
C ILE A 19 -3.29 11.45 -11.24
N ARG A 20 -4.22 11.86 -12.11
CA ARG A 20 -5.46 11.13 -12.35
C ARG A 20 -5.16 9.75 -12.94
N LEU A 21 -5.87 8.72 -12.48
CA LEU A 21 -5.68 7.36 -12.99
C LEU A 21 -6.19 7.18 -14.42
N TRP A 22 -7.22 7.95 -14.78
CA TRP A 22 -7.78 8.05 -16.12
C TRP A 22 -7.88 9.53 -16.52
N GLN A 23 -7.62 9.84 -17.79
CA GLN A 23 -7.79 11.19 -18.32
C GLN A 23 -9.28 11.54 -18.52
N GLY A 24 -10.09 10.53 -18.88
CA GLY A 24 -11.56 10.61 -18.92
C GLY A 24 -12.20 9.92 -17.73
N ASP A 25 -13.45 9.48 -17.91
CA ASP A 25 -14.19 8.78 -16.87
C ASP A 25 -13.53 7.45 -16.51
N ALA A 26 -13.37 7.22 -15.20
CA ALA A 26 -12.89 5.94 -14.71
C ALA A 26 -13.96 4.84 -14.95
N PRO A 27 -13.57 3.60 -15.25
CA PRO A 27 -14.52 2.49 -15.39
C PRO A 27 -15.44 2.38 -14.18
N GLY A 28 -16.75 2.29 -14.45
CA GLY A 28 -17.78 2.24 -13.41
C GLY A 28 -18.04 3.56 -12.68
N SER A 29 -17.59 4.71 -13.20
CA SER A 29 -17.85 6.02 -12.59
C SER A 29 -19.36 6.30 -12.44
N LEU A 30 -19.76 6.90 -11.32
CA LEU A 30 -21.11 7.35 -11.02
C LEU A 30 -21.29 8.86 -11.26
N GLY A 31 -20.24 9.56 -11.66
CA GLY A 31 -20.26 11.00 -11.88
C GLY A 31 -18.89 11.58 -12.29
N ALA A 32 -18.78 12.90 -12.22
CA ALA A 32 -17.55 13.64 -12.52
C ALA A 32 -17.10 14.51 -11.32
N ALA A 33 -17.68 14.30 -10.15
CA ALA A 33 -17.27 15.02 -8.95
C ALA A 33 -15.93 14.48 -8.44
N GLU A 34 -15.28 15.20 -7.53
CA GLU A 34 -13.94 14.84 -7.06
C GLU A 34 -13.88 13.39 -6.52
N GLN A 35 -14.91 12.95 -5.79
CA GLN A 35 -14.98 11.58 -5.27
C GLN A 35 -15.06 10.48 -6.35
N ASP A 36 -15.44 10.83 -7.57
CA ASP A 36 -15.60 9.90 -8.70
C ASP A 36 -14.30 9.76 -9.51
N ILE A 37 -13.32 10.64 -9.26
CA ILE A 37 -12.07 10.71 -10.01
C ILE A 37 -10.94 10.14 -9.14
N PRO A 38 -10.56 8.87 -9.30
CA PRO A 38 -9.45 8.31 -8.56
C PRO A 38 -8.11 8.87 -9.06
N LEU A 39 -7.17 9.07 -8.14
CA LEU A 39 -5.86 9.65 -8.42
C LEU A 39 -4.79 9.12 -7.46
N VAL A 40 -3.52 9.34 -7.81
CA VAL A 40 -2.40 9.22 -6.88
C VAL A 40 -1.76 10.58 -6.61
N ALA A 41 -1.48 10.88 -5.36
CA ALA A 41 -0.64 12.01 -4.97
C ALA A 41 0.82 11.52 -4.88
N TRP A 42 1.71 12.08 -5.71
CA TRP A 42 3.10 11.67 -5.82
C TRP A 42 3.99 12.43 -4.84
N TRP A 43 4.75 11.67 -4.06
CA TRP A 43 5.78 12.15 -3.14
C TRP A 43 7.12 11.50 -3.53
N PRO A 44 8.05 12.23 -4.16
CA PRO A 44 9.33 11.68 -4.57
C PRO A 44 10.20 11.33 -3.36
N ALA A 45 11.02 10.28 -3.49
CA ALA A 45 12.03 9.95 -2.50
C ALA A 45 12.87 11.17 -2.11
N LEU A 46 13.16 11.30 -0.81
CA LEU A 46 13.94 12.43 -0.31
C LEU A 46 15.32 12.47 -0.99
N ASN A 47 15.76 13.66 -1.38
CA ASN A 47 17.02 13.92 -2.10
C ASN A 47 17.17 13.27 -3.49
N SER A 48 16.15 12.57 -3.99
CA SER A 48 16.19 12.08 -5.37
C SER A 48 16.11 13.23 -6.37
N LYS A 49 16.65 13.01 -7.57
CA LYS A 49 16.54 13.92 -8.71
C LYS A 49 15.82 13.22 -9.86
N PRO A 50 14.47 13.15 -9.86
CA PRO A 50 13.74 12.66 -11.01
C PRO A 50 13.90 13.61 -12.21
N PRO A 51 14.05 13.10 -13.45
CA PRO A 51 14.10 11.69 -13.84
C PRO A 51 15.51 11.06 -13.79
N GLN A 52 16.55 11.79 -13.37
CA GLN A 52 17.96 11.36 -13.48
C GLN A 52 18.32 10.17 -12.58
N GLU A 53 17.68 10.03 -11.42
CA GLU A 53 17.95 8.96 -10.46
C GLU A 53 16.74 8.03 -10.30
N LYS A 54 16.97 6.73 -10.49
CA LYS A 54 15.93 5.71 -10.31
C LYS A 54 15.77 5.30 -8.84
N THR A 55 14.55 5.39 -8.33
CA THR A 55 14.13 4.93 -7.01
C THR A 55 13.10 3.81 -7.12
N ALA A 56 12.89 3.07 -6.03
CA ALA A 56 11.72 2.21 -5.91
C ALA A 56 10.47 3.06 -5.64
N ALA A 57 9.29 2.51 -5.94
CA ALA A 57 8.01 3.13 -5.68
C ALA A 57 7.12 2.25 -4.80
N ILE A 58 6.31 2.87 -3.95
CA ILE A 58 5.22 2.19 -3.23
C ILE A 58 3.92 2.97 -3.44
N VAL A 59 2.89 2.28 -3.94
CA VAL A 59 1.51 2.80 -3.95
C VAL A 59 0.88 2.54 -2.59
N ILE A 60 0.46 3.60 -1.90
CA ILE A 60 -0.13 3.54 -0.57
C ILE A 60 -1.65 3.57 -0.69
N CYS A 61 -2.32 2.58 -0.11
CA CYS A 61 -3.77 2.48 0.04
C CYS A 61 -4.14 2.82 1.49
N PRO A 62 -4.61 4.04 1.78
CA PRO A 62 -5.04 4.40 3.15
C PRO A 62 -6.19 3.51 3.63
N GLY A 63 -6.32 3.31 4.94
CA GLY A 63 -7.49 2.67 5.52
C GLY A 63 -8.72 3.59 5.54
N GLY A 64 -9.73 3.22 6.34
CA GLY A 64 -11.01 3.92 6.40
C GLY A 64 -12.23 3.05 6.06
N GLY A 65 -12.09 1.72 6.16
CA GLY A 65 -13.23 0.80 6.06
C GLY A 65 -13.92 0.76 4.70
N TYR A 66 -13.24 1.18 3.62
CA TYR A 66 -13.86 1.49 2.31
C TYR A 66 -14.95 2.58 2.36
N GLY A 67 -15.14 3.27 3.49
CA GLY A 67 -16.11 4.35 3.65
C GLY A 67 -15.46 5.74 3.74
N GLY A 68 -14.17 5.80 3.99
CA GLY A 68 -13.34 7.01 4.03
C GLY A 68 -11.89 6.68 3.70
N LEU A 69 -11.03 7.69 3.74
CA LEU A 69 -9.58 7.56 3.61
C LEU A 69 -8.94 8.24 4.82
N ALA A 70 -8.11 7.51 5.56
CA ALA A 70 -7.42 8.04 6.72
C ALA A 70 -6.15 8.81 6.30
N ASP A 71 -6.14 10.14 6.44
CA ASP A 71 -5.05 11.00 5.96
C ASP A 71 -3.67 10.65 6.53
N HIS A 72 -3.60 10.25 7.81
CA HIS A 72 -2.36 9.83 8.49
C HIS A 72 -1.83 8.49 7.96
N GLU A 73 -2.64 7.68 7.28
CA GLU A 73 -2.24 6.42 6.63
C GLU A 73 -1.91 6.62 5.15
N GLY A 74 -1.96 7.86 4.67
CA GLY A 74 -1.47 8.27 3.36
C GLY A 74 -0.23 9.13 3.49
N SER A 75 -0.42 10.37 3.95
CA SER A 75 0.63 11.40 3.97
C SER A 75 1.79 11.07 4.91
N ASP A 76 1.53 10.56 6.11
CA ASP A 76 2.62 10.23 7.04
C ASP A 76 3.43 9.01 6.55
N TYR A 77 2.77 8.02 5.96
CA TYR A 77 3.46 6.91 5.29
C TYR A 77 4.32 7.38 4.12
N ALA A 78 3.83 8.32 3.32
CA ALA A 78 4.61 8.91 2.25
C ALA A 78 5.88 9.59 2.79
N ARG A 79 5.74 10.46 3.82
CA ARG A 79 6.89 11.11 4.48
C ARG A 79 7.91 10.11 5.02
N TRP A 80 7.43 9.06 5.69
CA TRP A 80 8.30 8.01 6.23
C TRP A 80 9.05 7.26 5.11
N LEU A 81 8.36 6.83 4.05
CA LEU A 81 8.96 6.13 2.91
C LEU A 81 9.95 7.00 2.15
N ASN A 82 9.65 8.29 1.96
CA ASN A 82 10.55 9.22 1.31
C ASN A 82 11.87 9.36 2.06
N ALA A 83 11.82 9.41 3.40
CA ALA A 83 13.02 9.40 4.23
C ALA A 83 13.85 8.11 4.08
N GLN A 84 13.25 7.01 3.62
CA GLN A 84 13.95 5.76 3.29
C GLN A 84 14.47 5.71 1.84
N GLY A 85 14.35 6.79 1.07
CA GLY A 85 14.74 6.83 -0.34
C GLY A 85 13.75 6.12 -1.28
N VAL A 86 12.50 5.94 -0.85
CA VAL A 86 11.42 5.33 -1.63
C VAL A 86 10.45 6.41 -2.09
N SER A 87 10.08 6.43 -3.37
CA SER A 87 9.02 7.30 -3.88
C SER A 87 7.66 6.72 -3.48
N ALA A 88 6.75 7.56 -3.00
CA ALA A 88 5.44 7.16 -2.52
C ALA A 88 4.32 7.75 -3.37
N PHE A 89 3.25 6.99 -3.54
CA PHE A 89 2.07 7.39 -4.31
C PHE A 89 0.82 7.12 -3.47
N VAL A 90 0.26 8.15 -2.85
CA VAL A 90 -0.95 8.00 -2.00
C VAL A 90 -2.18 7.90 -2.89
N LEU A 91 -2.81 6.73 -2.91
CA LEU A 91 -3.99 6.44 -3.71
C LEU A 91 -5.24 7.00 -3.04
N ARG A 92 -5.97 7.85 -3.78
CA ARG A 92 -7.34 8.21 -3.49
C ARG A 92 -8.26 7.32 -4.32
N TYR A 93 -8.58 6.14 -3.80
CA TYR A 93 -9.49 5.19 -4.42
C TYR A 93 -10.95 5.53 -4.13
N ARG A 94 -11.86 5.11 -5.02
CA ARG A 94 -13.31 5.34 -4.89
C ARG A 94 -13.89 4.52 -3.73
N LEU A 95 -14.96 5.01 -3.11
CA LEU A 95 -15.42 4.51 -1.80
C LEU A 95 -16.84 3.94 -1.83
N GLY A 96 -17.08 2.94 -0.99
CA GLY A 96 -18.37 2.31 -0.74
C GLY A 96 -19.43 3.28 -0.23
N SER A 97 -19.02 4.22 0.63
CA SER A 97 -19.88 5.30 1.12
C SER A 97 -20.36 6.26 0.02
N LYS A 98 -19.76 6.19 -1.18
CA LYS A 98 -20.12 6.98 -2.37
C LYS A 98 -20.82 6.13 -3.44
N GLY A 99 -21.22 4.91 -3.11
CA GLY A 99 -22.00 4.03 -4.00
C GLY A 99 -21.18 3.04 -4.82
N TYR A 100 -19.85 3.15 -4.82
CA TYR A 100 -18.97 2.22 -5.54
C TYR A 100 -18.88 0.88 -4.81
N ARG A 101 -18.64 -0.22 -5.53
CA ARG A 101 -18.47 -1.56 -4.97
C ARG A 101 -17.36 -2.29 -5.72
N HIS A 102 -16.90 -3.43 -5.21
CA HIS A 102 -16.05 -4.33 -5.98
C HIS A 102 -16.65 -4.59 -7.38
N PRO A 103 -15.86 -4.58 -8.47
CA PRO A 103 -14.40 -4.52 -8.53
C PRO A 103 -13.79 -3.10 -8.61
N VAL A 104 -14.58 -2.03 -8.44
CA VAL A 104 -14.13 -0.64 -8.69
C VAL A 104 -12.83 -0.28 -7.94
N MET A 105 -12.76 -0.55 -6.65
CA MET A 105 -11.58 -0.21 -5.84
C MET A 105 -10.34 -1.02 -6.25
N LEU A 106 -10.52 -2.31 -6.60
CA LEU A 106 -9.44 -3.15 -7.12
C LEU A 106 -8.94 -2.62 -8.46
N GLY A 107 -9.86 -2.15 -9.31
CA GLY A 107 -9.54 -1.45 -10.55
C GLY A 107 -8.71 -0.18 -10.31
N ASP A 108 -9.06 0.62 -9.30
CA ASP A 108 -8.33 1.84 -8.95
C ASP A 108 -6.88 1.54 -8.52
N VAL A 109 -6.65 0.59 -7.60
CA VAL A 109 -5.28 0.24 -7.20
C VAL A 109 -4.50 -0.41 -8.33
N SER A 110 -5.14 -1.28 -9.12
CA SER A 110 -4.49 -1.92 -10.28
C SER A 110 -4.06 -0.89 -11.30
N ARG A 111 -4.91 0.10 -11.58
CA ARG A 111 -4.60 1.22 -12.46
C ARG A 111 -3.50 2.11 -11.89
N ALA A 112 -3.48 2.36 -10.59
CA ALA A 112 -2.41 3.12 -9.94
C ALA A 112 -1.04 2.45 -10.14
N MET A 113 -0.94 1.12 -9.95
CA MET A 113 0.28 0.36 -10.21
C MET A 113 0.74 0.51 -11.67
N ARG A 114 -0.20 0.42 -12.61
CA ARG A 114 0.06 0.58 -14.05
C ARG A 114 0.50 2.00 -14.41
N VAL A 115 -0.13 3.03 -13.83
CA VAL A 115 0.23 4.44 -14.04
C VAL A 115 1.67 4.69 -13.61
N VAL A 116 2.04 4.26 -12.40
CA VAL A 116 3.41 4.41 -11.88
C VAL A 116 4.42 3.71 -12.79
N ARG A 117 4.12 2.50 -13.30
CA ARG A 117 4.97 1.81 -14.26
C ARG A 117 5.03 2.51 -15.62
N SER A 118 3.91 2.97 -16.16
CA SER A 118 3.88 3.62 -17.47
C SER A 118 4.67 4.93 -17.51
N GLN A 119 4.67 5.68 -16.40
CA GLN A 119 5.33 6.98 -16.27
C GLN A 119 6.72 6.87 -15.62
N HIS A 120 7.26 5.65 -15.48
CA HIS A 120 8.47 5.40 -14.70
C HIS A 120 9.66 6.28 -15.14
N ALA A 121 9.80 6.56 -16.43
CA ALA A 121 10.88 7.37 -16.97
C ALA A 121 10.79 8.83 -16.50
N GLN A 122 9.60 9.42 -16.52
CA GLN A 122 9.36 10.79 -16.06
C GLN A 122 9.47 10.90 -14.54
N LEU A 123 8.96 9.90 -13.82
CA LEU A 123 8.90 9.89 -12.36
C LEU A 123 10.21 9.46 -11.69
N GLY A 124 11.24 9.09 -12.47
CA GLY A 124 12.49 8.56 -11.92
C GLY A 124 12.30 7.24 -11.16
N ILE A 125 11.40 6.38 -11.63
CA ILE A 125 11.07 5.11 -10.98
C ILE A 125 11.72 3.94 -11.73
N ASP A 126 12.16 2.95 -10.98
CA ASP A 126 12.50 1.63 -11.50
C ASP A 126 11.21 0.80 -11.65
N PRO A 127 10.76 0.48 -12.89
CA PRO A 127 9.48 -0.19 -13.11
C PRO A 127 9.44 -1.63 -12.58
N LYS A 128 10.58 -2.19 -12.18
CA LYS A 128 10.72 -3.51 -11.54
C LYS A 128 10.74 -3.46 -10.00
N ARG A 129 10.58 -2.27 -9.42
CA ARG A 129 10.54 -2.04 -7.97
C ARG A 129 9.34 -1.16 -7.61
N VAL A 130 8.14 -1.63 -7.97
CA VAL A 130 6.87 -1.00 -7.66
C VAL A 130 6.07 -1.90 -6.72
N GLY A 131 6.04 -1.53 -5.45
CA GLY A 131 5.32 -2.23 -4.39
C GLY A 131 3.98 -1.57 -4.06
N VAL A 132 3.23 -2.22 -3.17
CA VAL A 132 1.99 -1.68 -2.59
C VAL A 132 2.05 -1.73 -1.07
N MET A 133 1.48 -0.73 -0.41
CA MET A 133 1.33 -0.66 1.03
C MET A 133 -0.10 -0.31 1.37
N GLY A 134 -0.65 -0.83 2.46
CA GLY A 134 -1.96 -0.37 2.93
C GLY A 134 -2.28 -0.74 4.37
N SER A 135 -3.22 0.00 4.94
CA SER A 135 -3.69 -0.15 6.32
C SER A 135 -5.13 -0.58 6.42
N SER A 136 -5.49 -1.48 7.33
CA SER A 136 -6.90 -1.86 7.58
C SER A 136 -7.62 -2.25 6.27
N ALA A 137 -8.69 -1.57 5.87
CA ALA A 137 -9.35 -1.77 4.57
C ALA A 137 -8.47 -1.44 3.34
N GLY A 138 -7.57 -0.47 3.45
CA GLY A 138 -6.53 -0.23 2.44
C GLY A 138 -5.49 -1.36 2.41
N GLY A 139 -5.25 -2.01 3.55
CA GLY A 139 -4.44 -3.23 3.66
C GLY A 139 -5.11 -4.41 2.95
N HIS A 140 -6.43 -4.54 3.07
CA HIS A 140 -7.20 -5.47 2.24
C HIS A 140 -7.05 -5.15 0.75
N LEU A 141 -7.19 -3.88 0.36
CA LEU A 141 -7.05 -3.48 -1.05
C LEU A 141 -5.64 -3.79 -1.61
N ALA A 142 -4.61 -3.51 -0.82
CA ALA A 142 -3.23 -3.88 -1.14
C ALA A 142 -3.10 -5.41 -1.29
N LEU A 143 -3.68 -6.19 -0.37
CA LEU A 143 -3.68 -7.64 -0.46
C LEU A 143 -4.42 -8.18 -1.69
N MET A 144 -5.49 -7.53 -2.12
CA MET A 144 -6.19 -7.90 -3.36
C MET A 144 -5.30 -7.70 -4.58
N VAL A 145 -4.54 -6.61 -4.71
CA VAL A 145 -3.62 -6.44 -5.85
C VAL A 145 -2.39 -7.38 -5.76
N LEU A 146 -1.98 -7.78 -4.55
CA LEU A 146 -0.92 -8.81 -4.35
C LEU A 146 -1.35 -10.20 -4.86
N THR A 147 -2.64 -10.51 -4.82
CA THR A 147 -3.18 -11.84 -5.14
C THR A 147 -3.87 -11.92 -6.51
N HIS A 148 -4.47 -10.81 -6.96
CA HIS A 148 -5.25 -10.71 -8.20
C HIS A 148 -4.60 -9.83 -9.28
N GLY A 149 -3.40 -9.28 -9.02
CA GLY A 149 -2.67 -8.50 -10.02
C GLY A 149 -2.38 -9.32 -11.28
N ASP A 150 -2.37 -8.64 -12.43
CA ASP A 150 -2.23 -9.21 -13.76
C ASP A 150 -1.05 -8.59 -14.53
N ASP A 151 -0.67 -9.21 -15.64
CA ASP A 151 0.50 -8.81 -16.43
C ASP A 151 0.22 -7.64 -17.40
N GLY A 152 -0.99 -7.10 -17.41
CA GLY A 152 -1.47 -6.14 -18.40
C GLY A 152 -1.99 -6.82 -19.66
N ASN A 153 -2.52 -6.03 -20.58
CA ASN A 153 -2.96 -6.48 -21.90
C ASN A 153 -2.09 -5.82 -22.98
N PRO A 154 -1.15 -6.54 -23.61
CA PRO A 154 -0.27 -5.99 -24.65
C PRO A 154 -1.02 -5.41 -25.87
N SER A 155 -2.28 -5.81 -26.08
CA SER A 155 -3.13 -5.31 -27.17
C SER A 155 -4.07 -4.19 -26.74
N ALA A 156 -3.97 -3.69 -25.50
CA ALA A 156 -4.80 -2.59 -25.03
C ALA A 156 -4.51 -1.29 -25.81
N VAL A 157 -5.58 -0.57 -26.14
CA VAL A 157 -5.49 0.73 -26.83
C VAL A 157 -4.81 1.76 -25.94
N ASP A 158 -5.11 1.76 -24.64
CA ASP A 158 -4.45 2.60 -23.66
C ASP A 158 -3.10 1.98 -23.26
N PRO A 159 -1.96 2.64 -23.50
CA PRO A 159 -0.63 2.14 -23.13
C PRO A 159 -0.46 1.86 -21.62
N ILE A 160 -1.25 2.52 -20.76
CA ILE A 160 -1.24 2.25 -19.32
C ILE A 160 -1.79 0.84 -19.07
N ASP A 161 -2.82 0.40 -19.80
CA ASP A 161 -3.40 -0.94 -19.64
C ASP A 161 -2.54 -2.07 -20.21
N GLN A 162 -1.47 -1.73 -20.94
CA GLN A 162 -0.43 -2.67 -21.34
C GLN A 162 0.54 -2.99 -20.20
N GLN A 163 0.61 -2.16 -19.16
CA GLN A 163 1.49 -2.39 -18.02
C GLN A 163 0.90 -3.41 -17.05
N SER A 164 1.78 -4.14 -16.36
CA SER A 164 1.38 -5.02 -15.27
C SER A 164 0.83 -4.25 -14.07
N SER A 165 -0.19 -4.79 -13.41
CA SER A 165 -0.71 -4.34 -12.11
C SER A 165 -0.11 -5.10 -10.92
N ARG A 166 0.62 -6.22 -11.14
CA ARG A 166 1.24 -7.02 -10.07
C ARG A 166 2.19 -6.18 -9.21
N ALA A 167 2.12 -6.23 -7.90
CA ALA A 167 3.13 -5.57 -7.07
C ALA A 167 4.41 -6.43 -6.96
N ASP A 168 5.57 -5.78 -6.88
CA ASP A 168 6.85 -6.47 -6.69
C ASP A 168 7.08 -6.87 -5.21
N LEU A 169 6.39 -6.20 -4.28
CA LEU A 169 6.26 -6.55 -2.86
C LEU A 169 5.03 -5.88 -2.22
N GLY A 170 4.63 -6.37 -1.04
CA GLY A 170 3.53 -5.84 -0.25
C GLY A 170 3.92 -5.47 1.18
N VAL A 171 3.39 -4.35 1.70
CA VAL A 171 3.48 -3.98 3.12
C VAL A 171 2.06 -3.81 3.68
N LEU A 172 1.64 -4.76 4.52
CA LEU A 172 0.30 -4.82 5.07
C LEU A 172 0.30 -4.41 6.56
N CYS A 173 -0.35 -3.30 6.85
CA CYS A 173 -0.42 -2.71 8.19
C CYS A 173 -1.78 -3.00 8.81
N TYR A 174 -1.80 -3.82 9.85
CA TYR A 174 -3.01 -4.31 10.51
C TYR A 174 -4.18 -4.57 9.53
N PRO A 175 -3.95 -5.37 8.46
CA PRO A 175 -4.84 -5.41 7.33
C PRO A 175 -6.17 -6.09 7.69
N VAL A 176 -7.27 -5.59 7.14
CA VAL A 176 -8.45 -6.45 6.95
C VAL A 176 -8.01 -7.58 6.01
N VAL A 177 -8.19 -8.83 6.44
CA VAL A 177 -7.79 -10.00 5.65
C VAL A 177 -9.02 -10.76 5.15
N SER A 178 -9.87 -11.18 6.08
CA SER A 178 -10.98 -12.09 5.77
C SER A 178 -12.27 -11.32 5.49
N MET A 179 -13.00 -11.79 4.49
CA MET A 179 -14.39 -11.42 4.22
C MET A 179 -15.35 -12.53 4.68
N VAL A 180 -14.87 -13.67 5.16
CA VAL A 180 -15.72 -14.78 5.64
C VAL A 180 -15.78 -14.84 7.17
N SER A 181 -16.90 -15.31 7.71
CA SER A 181 -17.05 -15.55 9.14
C SER A 181 -16.12 -16.69 9.62
N PRO A 182 -15.64 -16.65 10.87
CA PRO A 182 -15.93 -15.66 11.91
C PRO A 182 -15.01 -14.43 11.86
N ASN A 183 -14.06 -14.37 10.93
CA ASN A 183 -13.01 -13.34 10.90
C ASN A 183 -13.35 -12.09 10.08
N ALA A 184 -14.51 -12.10 9.42
CA ALA A 184 -14.98 -11.01 8.57
C ALA A 184 -14.99 -9.65 9.29
N HIS A 185 -14.39 -8.65 8.65
CA HIS A 185 -14.56 -7.26 9.05
C HIS A 185 -15.83 -6.67 8.42
N ILE A 186 -16.97 -6.86 9.08
CA ILE A 186 -18.32 -6.60 8.54
C ILE A 186 -18.50 -5.19 7.96
N GLY A 187 -17.94 -4.16 8.62
CA GLY A 187 -18.03 -2.78 8.11
C GLY A 187 -17.35 -2.59 6.75
N SER A 188 -16.15 -3.16 6.59
CA SER A 188 -15.43 -3.12 5.31
C SER A 188 -16.11 -3.99 4.26
N GLN A 189 -16.57 -5.18 4.66
CA GLN A 189 -17.29 -6.10 3.79
C GLN A 189 -18.54 -5.43 3.21
N LYS A 190 -19.36 -4.79 4.04
CA LYS A 190 -20.59 -4.10 3.59
C LYS A 190 -20.28 -2.92 2.65
N ASN A 191 -19.27 -2.11 2.97
CA ASN A 191 -18.88 -1.00 2.09
C ASN A 191 -18.32 -1.49 0.75
N LEU A 192 -17.59 -2.60 0.74
CA LEU A 192 -16.98 -3.16 -0.47
C LEU A 192 -18.00 -3.94 -1.33
N LEU A 193 -18.88 -4.72 -0.71
CA LEU A 193 -19.68 -5.76 -1.37
C LEU A 193 -21.20 -5.59 -1.26
N GLY A 194 -21.68 -4.65 -0.44
CA GLY A 194 -23.11 -4.48 -0.19
C GLY A 194 -23.67 -5.46 0.85
N ASP A 195 -24.99 -5.66 0.85
CA ASP A 195 -25.71 -6.35 1.92
C ASP A 195 -25.81 -7.87 1.76
N ALA A 196 -25.63 -8.39 0.54
CA ALA A 196 -25.79 -9.81 0.24
C ALA A 196 -24.76 -10.32 -0.79
N PRO A 197 -23.45 -10.27 -0.46
CA PRO A 197 -22.43 -10.87 -1.31
C PRO A 197 -22.61 -12.40 -1.41
N SER A 198 -22.23 -12.96 -2.55
CA SER A 198 -22.16 -14.41 -2.70
C SER A 198 -21.01 -15.00 -1.89
N GLU A 199 -21.15 -16.24 -1.43
CA GLU A 199 -20.09 -16.96 -0.72
C GLU A 199 -18.81 -17.09 -1.56
N GLU A 200 -18.96 -17.26 -2.88
CA GLU A 200 -17.84 -17.29 -3.81
C GLU A 200 -17.05 -15.98 -3.77
N LEU A 201 -17.73 -14.84 -3.86
CA LEU A 201 -17.09 -13.53 -3.82
C LEU A 201 -16.47 -13.22 -2.45
N LEU A 202 -17.12 -13.64 -1.36
CA LEU A 202 -16.53 -13.53 -0.02
C LEU A 202 -15.22 -14.31 0.07
N ARG A 203 -15.17 -15.53 -0.48
CA ARG A 203 -13.97 -16.37 -0.45
C ARG A 203 -12.87 -15.85 -1.36
N ASP A 204 -13.21 -15.42 -2.57
CA ASP A 204 -12.29 -14.81 -3.54
C ASP A 204 -11.59 -13.58 -2.94
N LEU A 205 -12.36 -12.76 -2.23
CA LEU A 205 -11.86 -11.57 -1.55
C LEU A 205 -11.44 -11.81 -0.10
N SER A 206 -11.25 -13.06 0.33
CA SER A 206 -10.62 -13.35 1.62
C SER A 206 -9.15 -13.61 1.38
N GLY A 207 -8.30 -12.70 1.85
CA GLY A 207 -6.89 -12.68 1.49
C GLY A 207 -6.12 -13.93 1.87
N GLU A 208 -6.50 -14.59 2.98
CA GLU A 208 -5.94 -15.88 3.39
C GLU A 208 -6.30 -17.03 2.43
N LEU A 209 -7.40 -16.91 1.69
CA LEU A 209 -7.84 -17.90 0.70
C LEU A 209 -7.32 -17.58 -0.72
N ALA A 210 -7.02 -16.30 -0.99
CA ALA A 210 -6.59 -15.81 -2.30
C ALA A 210 -5.07 -15.94 -2.55
N VAL A 211 -4.26 -16.21 -1.52
CA VAL A 211 -2.82 -16.43 -1.67
C VAL A 211 -2.55 -17.52 -2.70
N ASN A 212 -1.60 -17.27 -3.58
CA ASN A 212 -1.23 -18.17 -4.66
C ASN A 212 0.27 -18.07 -4.99
N ASP A 213 0.70 -18.85 -5.98
CA ASP A 213 2.12 -18.99 -6.35
C ASP A 213 2.71 -17.73 -7.00
N GLN A 214 1.88 -16.73 -7.33
CA GLN A 214 2.29 -15.43 -7.84
C GLN A 214 2.31 -14.34 -6.77
N THR A 215 1.81 -14.61 -5.55
CA THR A 215 1.80 -13.62 -4.47
C THR A 215 3.25 -13.20 -4.14
N PRO A 216 3.61 -11.92 -4.23
CA PRO A 216 4.99 -11.47 -4.07
C PRO A 216 5.39 -11.46 -2.58
N PRO A 217 6.67 -11.18 -2.28
CA PRO A 217 7.10 -11.03 -0.91
C PRO A 217 6.26 -10.03 -0.12
N THR A 218 5.83 -10.42 1.09
CA THR A 218 4.88 -9.63 1.88
C THR A 218 5.39 -9.40 3.30
N PHE A 219 5.47 -8.14 3.72
CA PHE A 219 5.66 -7.73 5.11
C PHE A 219 4.29 -7.50 5.74
N VAL A 220 4.03 -8.09 6.90
CA VAL A 220 2.77 -7.95 7.64
C VAL A 220 3.07 -7.55 9.07
N TRP A 221 2.31 -6.63 9.62
CA TRP A 221 2.33 -6.39 11.05
C TRP A 221 0.94 -6.12 11.63
N HIS A 222 0.74 -6.48 12.89
CA HIS A 222 -0.53 -6.34 13.62
C HIS A 222 -0.29 -6.13 15.12
N THR A 223 -1.33 -5.80 15.87
CA THR A 223 -1.28 -5.74 17.35
C THR A 223 -2.30 -6.67 18.00
N VAL A 224 -1.97 -7.26 19.15
CA VAL A 224 -2.92 -8.13 19.90
C VAL A 224 -4.10 -7.32 20.44
N GLU A 225 -3.86 -6.07 20.86
CA GLU A 225 -4.89 -5.15 21.34
C GLU A 225 -5.84 -4.60 20.26
N ASP A 226 -5.64 -4.95 18.99
CA ASP A 226 -6.54 -4.53 17.91
C ASP A 226 -7.94 -5.14 18.09
N LYS A 227 -8.90 -4.29 18.46
CA LYS A 227 -10.33 -4.64 18.57
C LYS A 227 -11.13 -4.37 17.31
N GLY A 228 -10.53 -3.69 16.32
CA GLY A 228 -11.16 -3.37 15.04
C GLY A 228 -11.03 -4.54 14.07
N VAL A 229 -9.80 -5.01 13.85
CA VAL A 229 -9.50 -6.12 12.94
C VAL A 229 -8.86 -7.27 13.72
N LYS A 230 -9.46 -8.46 13.57
CA LYS A 230 -9.05 -9.67 14.27
C LYS A 230 -7.68 -10.16 13.82
N LEU A 231 -6.80 -10.45 14.80
CA LEU A 231 -5.47 -11.00 14.58
C LEU A 231 -5.50 -12.36 13.89
N GLU A 232 -6.54 -13.17 14.13
CA GLU A 232 -6.70 -14.50 13.55
C GLU A 232 -6.67 -14.48 12.01
N GLY A 233 -7.22 -13.43 11.38
CA GLY A 233 -7.14 -13.26 9.93
C GLY A 233 -5.69 -13.12 9.45
N VAL A 234 -4.87 -12.35 10.17
CA VAL A 234 -3.44 -12.16 9.86
C VAL A 234 -2.64 -13.44 10.07
N LEU A 235 -2.92 -14.19 11.15
CA LEU A 235 -2.27 -15.49 11.38
C LEU A 235 -2.62 -16.51 10.29
N ASN A 236 -3.88 -16.54 9.83
CA ASN A 236 -4.31 -17.39 8.73
C ASN A 236 -3.66 -17.00 7.39
N LEU A 237 -3.48 -15.70 7.14
CA LEU A 237 -2.74 -15.22 5.98
C LEU A 237 -1.28 -15.69 6.01
N ALA A 238 -0.60 -15.57 7.15
CA ALA A 238 0.78 -16.04 7.31
C ALA A 238 0.90 -17.56 7.09
N ALA A 239 -0.03 -18.35 7.64
CA ALA A 239 -0.09 -19.79 7.39
C ALA A 239 -0.28 -20.12 5.89
N SER A 240 -1.07 -19.31 5.17
CA SER A 240 -1.33 -19.50 3.74
C SER A 240 -0.14 -19.09 2.87
N LEU A 241 0.55 -17.98 3.22
CA LEU A 241 1.82 -17.59 2.61
C LEU A 241 2.87 -18.70 2.78
N GLN A 242 2.99 -19.27 3.98
CA GLN A 242 3.87 -20.40 4.25
C GLN A 242 3.50 -21.64 3.42
N LYS A 243 2.22 -21.99 3.35
CA LYS A 243 1.71 -23.14 2.58
C LYS A 243 2.05 -23.03 1.09
N HIS A 244 2.00 -21.82 0.52
CA HIS A 244 2.36 -21.54 -0.86
C HIS A 244 3.86 -21.25 -1.08
N ASN A 245 4.70 -21.42 -0.05
CA ASN A 245 6.14 -21.11 -0.08
C ASN A 245 6.43 -19.66 -0.53
N ARG A 246 5.57 -18.71 -0.13
CA ARG A 246 5.72 -17.29 -0.46
C ARG A 246 6.55 -16.61 0.61
N PRO A 247 7.61 -15.85 0.26
CA PRO A 247 8.41 -15.16 1.25
C PRO A 247 7.58 -14.14 2.03
N PHE A 248 7.63 -14.18 3.35
CA PHE A 248 6.95 -13.18 4.18
C PHE A 248 7.71 -12.88 5.46
N GLU A 249 7.35 -11.76 6.09
CA GLU A 249 7.77 -11.41 7.44
C GLU A 249 6.55 -10.95 8.21
N LEU A 250 6.36 -11.47 9.43
CA LEU A 250 5.22 -11.13 10.28
C LEU A 250 5.71 -10.59 11.63
N HIS A 251 5.20 -9.42 12.02
CA HIS A 251 5.40 -8.84 13.35
C HIS A 251 4.08 -8.67 14.08
N VAL A 252 3.96 -9.30 15.25
CA VAL A 252 2.79 -9.14 16.12
C VAL A 252 3.25 -8.49 17.42
N TYR A 253 2.74 -7.29 17.69
CA TYR A 253 3.06 -6.54 18.91
C TYR A 253 1.92 -6.70 19.92
N GLU A 254 2.23 -6.73 21.21
CA GLU A 254 1.20 -6.87 22.24
C GLU A 254 0.25 -5.64 22.26
N LYS A 255 0.82 -4.43 22.21
CA LYS A 255 0.09 -3.19 22.46
C LYS A 255 -0.14 -2.34 21.21
N GLY A 256 -1.23 -1.59 21.25
CA GLY A 256 -1.59 -0.59 20.26
C GLY A 256 -3.01 -0.80 19.72
N PRO A 257 -3.89 0.21 19.75
CA PRO A 257 -5.23 0.08 19.18
C PRO A 257 -5.20 -0.05 17.66
N HIS A 258 -6.36 -0.33 17.06
CA HIS A 258 -6.52 -0.29 15.61
C HIS A 258 -6.16 1.09 15.04
N GLY A 259 -5.56 1.14 13.85
CA GLY A 259 -5.35 2.39 13.11
C GLY A 259 -4.24 3.30 13.67
N ILE A 260 -3.28 2.75 14.42
CA ILE A 260 -2.19 3.56 15.00
C ILE A 260 -1.23 4.15 13.95
N GLY A 261 -1.27 3.70 12.70
CA GLY A 261 -0.40 4.24 11.64
C GLY A 261 1.07 4.03 11.94
N LEU A 262 1.84 5.12 11.95
CA LEU A 262 3.24 5.14 12.38
C LEU A 262 3.42 5.16 13.91
N GLY A 263 2.33 5.12 14.69
CA GLY A 263 2.37 5.13 16.16
C GLY A 263 2.46 6.50 16.81
N VAL A 264 2.58 7.57 16.01
CA VAL A 264 2.70 8.95 16.51
C VAL A 264 1.91 9.91 15.64
N ARG A 265 1.23 10.87 16.30
CA ARG A 265 0.51 11.98 15.66
C ARG A 265 0.70 13.27 16.48
N PRO A 266 1.06 14.41 15.86
CA PRO A 266 1.44 14.57 14.45
C PRO A 266 2.70 13.76 14.10
N TYR A 267 3.00 13.63 12.81
CA TYR A 267 4.20 12.91 12.34
C TYR A 267 5.47 13.40 13.04
N ASP A 268 6.17 12.47 13.69
CA ASP A 268 7.46 12.70 14.35
C ASP A 268 8.39 11.53 14.01
N PRO A 269 9.39 11.72 13.12
CA PRO A 269 10.26 10.63 12.68
C PRO A 269 11.13 10.03 13.79
N THR A 270 11.17 10.66 14.98
CA THR A 270 11.96 10.18 16.12
C THR A 270 11.17 9.26 17.07
N LYS A 271 9.85 9.14 16.89
CA LYS A 271 8.95 8.39 17.78
C LYS A 271 8.10 7.35 17.03
N LEU A 272 8.61 6.88 15.90
CA LEU A 272 7.92 5.90 15.08
C LEU A 272 7.79 4.56 15.82
N HIS A 273 6.68 3.86 15.56
CA HIS A 273 6.45 2.52 16.06
C HIS A 273 7.55 1.56 15.57
N PRO A 274 8.01 0.57 16.39
CA PRO A 274 9.10 -0.34 16.04
C PRO A 274 8.97 -1.07 14.68
N TRP A 275 7.74 -1.36 14.24
CA TRP A 275 7.48 -1.97 12.93
C TRP A 275 8.16 -1.22 11.77
N THR A 276 8.32 0.10 11.89
CA THR A 276 8.95 0.93 10.86
C THR A 276 10.43 0.63 10.68
N VAL A 277 11.13 0.28 11.76
CA VAL A 277 12.55 -0.12 11.73
C VAL A 277 12.67 -1.47 11.01
N GLU A 278 11.84 -2.43 11.38
CA GLU A 278 11.84 -3.77 10.78
C GLU A 278 11.45 -3.76 9.31
N CYS A 279 10.41 -2.99 8.96
CA CYS A 279 10.02 -2.82 7.57
C CYS A 279 11.10 -2.11 6.75
N THR A 280 11.80 -1.12 7.32
CA THR A 280 12.94 -0.46 6.64
C THR A 280 14.07 -1.44 6.36
N ARG A 281 14.42 -2.30 7.33
CA ARG A 281 15.41 -3.37 7.15
C ARG A 281 14.98 -4.32 6.03
N TRP A 282 13.75 -4.81 6.08
CA TRP A 282 13.20 -5.72 5.08
C TRP A 282 13.15 -5.10 3.67
N LEU A 283 12.76 -3.82 3.54
CA LEU A 283 12.79 -3.08 2.27
C LEU A 283 14.21 -2.92 1.73
N LYS A 284 15.21 -2.71 2.60
CA LYS A 284 16.62 -2.59 2.20
C LYS A 284 17.17 -3.92 1.66
N GLU A 285 16.88 -5.03 2.32
CA GLU A 285 17.26 -6.38 1.86
C GLU A 285 16.66 -6.73 0.50
N ARG A 286 15.51 -6.13 0.15
CA ARG A 286 14.83 -6.29 -1.14
C ARG A 286 15.20 -5.22 -2.17
N GLY A 287 16.15 -4.35 -1.87
CA GLY A 287 16.61 -3.30 -2.78
C GLY A 287 15.59 -2.19 -3.03
N PHE A 288 14.58 -2.04 -2.18
CA PHE A 288 13.61 -0.93 -2.26
C PHE A 288 14.13 0.33 -1.56
N SER A 289 14.76 0.18 -0.40
CA SER A 289 15.34 1.30 0.36
C SER A 289 16.85 1.43 0.10
N LYS A 290 17.34 2.66 -0.04
CA LYS A 290 18.77 2.99 -0.16
C LYS A 290 19.36 3.54 1.14
N SER A 291 18.61 3.55 2.25
CA SER A 291 18.98 4.29 3.45
C SER A 291 20.43 4.02 3.91
N THR A 292 21.20 5.11 3.92
CA THR A 292 22.57 5.24 4.39
C THR A 292 22.66 5.47 5.90
N ALA A 293 21.53 5.47 6.62
CA ALA A 293 21.55 5.52 8.08
C ALA A 293 22.16 4.21 8.59
N GLN A 294 23.31 4.31 9.24
CA GLN A 294 23.99 3.20 9.90
C GLN A 294 23.01 2.54 10.87
N THR A 295 22.63 1.30 10.59
CA THR A 295 22.10 0.41 11.61
C THR A 295 23.21 0.30 12.67
N PRO A 296 22.99 0.67 13.94
CA PRO A 296 23.96 0.31 14.97
C PRO A 296 24.04 -1.22 14.97
N GLU A 297 25.25 -1.77 14.81
CA GLU A 297 25.47 -3.20 14.90
C GLU A 297 24.85 -3.73 16.20
N PRO A 298 24.23 -4.92 16.18
CA PRO A 298 23.84 -5.57 17.42
C PRO A 298 25.12 -5.75 18.25
N ARG A 299 25.16 -5.13 19.43
CA ARG A 299 26.23 -5.40 20.38
C ARG A 299 26.21 -6.89 20.74
N PRO A 300 27.38 -7.54 20.83
CA PRO A 300 27.50 -8.96 21.17
C PRO A 300 26.93 -9.28 22.55
#